data_AF-A0AAD7AP75-F1
#
_entry.id   AF-A0AAD7AP75-F1
#
_cell.length_a   1.000
_cell.length_b   1.000
_cell.length_c   1.000
_cell.angle_alpha   90.00
_cell.angle_beta   90.00
_cell.angle_gamma   90.00
#
_symmetry.space_group_name_H-M   'P 1'
#
loop_
_entity.id
_entity.type
_entity.pdbx_description
1 polymer ?
#
loop_
_entity_poly.entity_id
_entity_poly.type
_entity_poly.pdbx_seq_one_letter_code
_entity_poly.pdbx_strand_id
1 'polypeptide(L)'
;MKPVVAKPAPKEWVLKAKALLEEKAFDGPWPRLVEQWYWCEESKSFVSPVSFLHARYREGKLTVTGQPKGHPAKLQPAQVGAWVQRARQCTPDIWDVEAFRKTWTDWWRDINPPWRKAITPMPRTDGDWVLLDLPGPNGFLNVLVCLKWWRERLEQELPAWREGVEDVLWVLERMNG
;
A
#
# COMPACT_ATOMS: atom_id res chain seq x y z
N MET A 1 7.09 -17.56 32.87
CA MET A 1 6.81 -16.32 32.11
C MET A 1 7.61 -16.37 30.82
N LYS A 2 6.95 -16.33 29.65
CA LYS A 2 7.67 -16.06 28.39
C LYS A 2 8.13 -14.60 28.45
N PRO A 3 9.39 -14.27 28.10
CA PRO A 3 9.81 -12.88 28.05
C PRO A 3 8.90 -12.13 27.06
N VAL A 4 8.29 -11.05 27.52
CA VAL A 4 7.61 -10.10 26.65
C VAL A 4 8.72 -9.46 25.83
N VAL A 5 8.85 -9.89 24.57
CA VAL A 5 9.77 -9.25 23.63
C VAL A 5 9.35 -7.79 23.52
N ALA A 6 10.25 -6.87 23.91
CA ALA A 6 9.99 -5.45 23.80
C ALA A 6 9.69 -5.10 22.33
N LYS A 7 8.61 -4.35 22.10
CA LYS A 7 8.25 -3.89 20.76
C LYS A 7 9.38 -3.01 20.20
N PRO A 8 9.71 -3.12 18.90
CA PRO A 8 10.70 -2.26 18.29
C PRO A 8 10.24 -0.80 18.32
N ALA A 9 11.16 0.13 18.55
CA ALA A 9 10.84 1.56 18.50
C ALA A 9 10.46 1.96 17.05
N PRO A 10 9.38 2.75 16.85
CA PRO A 10 9.01 3.24 15.53
C PRO A 10 10.11 4.12 14.94
N LYS A 11 10.37 3.95 13.64
CA LYS A 11 11.30 4.80 12.90
C LYS A 11 10.64 6.11 12.49
N GLU A 12 11.43 7.16 12.28
CA GLU A 12 10.91 8.48 11.90
C GLU A 12 10.01 8.44 10.64
N TRP A 13 10.36 7.63 9.64
CA TRP A 13 9.59 7.52 8.41
C TRP A 13 8.16 7.01 8.65
N VAL A 14 7.97 6.04 9.56
CA VAL A 14 6.64 5.46 9.82
C VAL A 14 5.79 6.41 10.63
N LEU A 15 6.39 7.20 11.53
CA LEU A 15 5.69 8.24 12.28
C LEU A 15 5.18 9.35 11.34
N LYS A 16 6.04 9.83 10.43
CA LYS A 16 5.64 10.81 9.40
C LYS A 16 4.54 10.25 8.48
N ALA A 17 4.66 9.00 8.07
CA ALA A 17 3.66 8.33 7.25
C ALA A 17 2.31 8.15 7.97
N LYS A 18 2.33 7.76 9.24
CA LYS A 18 1.11 7.65 10.05
C LYS A 18 0.45 9.02 10.24
N ALA A 19 1.22 10.04 10.59
CA ALA A 19 0.71 11.41 10.69
C ALA A 19 0.09 11.90 9.38
N LEU A 20 0.71 11.60 8.23
CA LEU A 20 0.15 11.89 6.90
C LEU A 20 -1.19 11.18 6.67
N LEU A 21 -1.33 9.91 7.07
CA LEU A 21 -2.57 9.14 6.89
C LEU A 21 -3.69 9.57 7.84
N GLU A 22 -3.35 10.23 8.95
CA GLU A 22 -4.27 10.69 10.00
C GLU A 22 -4.57 12.19 9.96
N GLU A 23 -3.86 12.96 9.12
CA GLU A 23 -4.01 14.43 8.98
C GLU A 23 -5.47 14.86 8.75
N LYS A 24 -6.25 14.00 8.09
CA LYS A 24 -7.70 14.12 8.00
C LYS A 24 -8.36 12.84 8.46
N ALA A 25 -9.31 12.98 9.38
CA ALA A 25 -10.15 11.87 9.79
C ALA A 25 -11.11 11.51 8.66
N PHE A 26 -10.99 10.29 8.16
CA PHE A 26 -12.04 9.64 7.39
C PHE A 26 -12.74 8.64 8.29
N ASP A 27 -14.05 8.55 8.13
CA ASP A 27 -14.95 7.64 8.83
C ASP A 27 -14.89 6.21 8.25
N GLY A 28 -15.69 5.31 8.83
CA GLY A 28 -15.81 3.93 8.38
C GLY A 28 -14.53 3.10 8.58
N PRO A 29 -14.10 2.29 7.60
CA PRO A 29 -12.98 1.35 7.75
C PRO A 29 -11.60 2.00 7.73
N TRP A 30 -11.50 3.31 7.44
CA TRP A 30 -10.21 3.97 7.28
C TRP A 30 -9.30 3.96 8.52
N PRO A 31 -9.76 4.32 9.74
CA PRO A 31 -8.90 4.28 10.92
C PRO A 31 -8.36 2.87 11.17
N ARG A 32 -9.20 1.85 10.96
CA ARG A 32 -8.83 0.44 11.09
C ARG A 32 -7.79 0.02 10.05
N LEU A 33 -7.92 0.50 8.81
CA LEU A 33 -6.91 0.29 7.76
C LEU A 33 -5.55 0.87 8.15
N VAL A 34 -5.52 2.10 8.68
CA VAL A 34 -4.27 2.75 9.12
C VAL A 34 -3.65 2.01 10.30
N GLU A 35 -4.44 1.58 11.27
CA GLU A 35 -3.99 0.72 12.39
C GLU A 35 -3.39 -0.59 11.91
N GLN A 36 -4.10 -1.29 11.00
CA GLN A 36 -3.66 -2.59 10.50
C GLN A 36 -2.36 -2.48 9.71
N TRP A 37 -2.23 -1.46 8.85
CA TRP A 37 -0.96 -1.17 8.15
C TRP A 37 0.17 -0.91 9.14
N TYR A 38 -0.06 -0.09 10.17
CA TYR A 38 0.96 0.21 11.17
C TYR A 38 1.40 -1.06 11.92
N TRP A 39 0.45 -1.94 12.26
CA TRP A 39 0.75 -3.22 12.88
C TRP A 39 1.55 -4.14 11.94
N CYS A 40 1.24 -4.20 10.64
CA CYS A 40 2.07 -4.91 9.66
C CYS A 40 3.52 -4.41 9.70
N GLU A 41 3.74 -3.10 9.74
CA GLU A 41 5.09 -2.53 9.80
C GLU A 41 5.78 -2.81 11.14
N GLU A 42 5.06 -2.73 12.27
CA GLU A 42 5.57 -3.06 13.61
C GLU A 42 6.02 -4.52 13.68
N SER A 43 5.21 -5.45 13.16
CA SER A 43 5.54 -6.89 13.11
C SER A 43 6.83 -7.17 12.34
N LYS A 44 7.19 -6.28 11.41
CA LYS A 44 8.38 -6.34 10.58
C LYS A 44 9.48 -5.39 11.06
N SER A 45 9.39 -4.91 12.30
CA SER A 45 10.39 -4.01 12.93
C SER A 45 10.64 -2.73 12.13
N PHE A 46 9.62 -2.23 11.44
CA PHE A 46 9.65 -1.02 10.63
C PHE A 46 10.83 -1.00 9.64
N VAL A 47 11.18 -2.15 9.06
CA VAL A 47 12.24 -2.21 8.04
C VAL A 47 11.88 -1.33 6.85
N SER A 48 12.88 -0.70 6.25
CA SER A 48 12.70 0.19 5.09
C SER A 48 13.55 -0.34 3.93
N PRO A 49 13.14 -1.46 3.30
CA PRO A 49 13.88 -2.03 2.18
C PRO A 49 13.89 -1.07 0.99
N VAL A 50 14.94 -1.17 0.18
CA VAL A 50 15.08 -0.42 -1.08
C VAL A 50 14.13 -0.95 -2.17
N SER A 51 13.62 -2.17 -2.00
CA SER A 51 12.68 -2.83 -2.92
C SER A 51 11.31 -2.14 -2.95
N PHE A 52 10.63 -2.21 -4.09
CA PHE A 52 9.29 -1.66 -4.33
C PHE A 52 8.27 -2.78 -4.55
N LEU A 53 6.96 -2.51 -4.32
CA LEU A 53 5.88 -3.52 -4.43
C LEU A 53 5.91 -4.30 -5.75
N HIS A 54 6.33 -3.68 -6.85
CA HIS A 54 6.40 -4.29 -8.17
C HIS A 54 7.67 -5.13 -8.44
N ALA A 55 8.69 -5.06 -7.57
CA ALA A 55 9.99 -5.67 -7.82
C ALA A 55 9.94 -7.20 -7.78
N ARG A 56 8.98 -7.79 -7.06
CA ARG A 56 8.89 -9.24 -6.84
C ARG A 56 8.38 -10.06 -8.04
N TYR A 57 7.87 -9.41 -9.09
CA TYR A 57 7.42 -10.10 -10.30
C TYR A 57 8.52 -10.37 -11.34
N ARG A 58 9.73 -9.81 -11.18
CA ARG A 58 10.78 -9.92 -12.21
C ARG A 58 11.68 -11.15 -12.09
N GLU A 59 11.43 -12.03 -11.12
CA GLU A 59 12.24 -13.21 -10.87
C GLU A 59 11.56 -14.48 -11.41
N GLY A 60 11.57 -14.67 -12.72
CA GLY A 60 12.45 -15.67 -13.32
C GLY A 60 13.91 -15.28 -13.56
N LYS A 61 14.36 -14.05 -13.23
CA LYS A 61 15.79 -13.68 -13.21
C LYS A 61 16.16 -12.80 -12.01
N LEU A 62 16.60 -13.44 -10.91
CA LEU A 62 17.60 -12.85 -10.02
C LEU A 62 18.86 -12.58 -10.85
N THR A 63 19.21 -11.32 -11.10
CA THR A 63 20.51 -11.00 -11.70
C THR A 63 21.59 -10.96 -10.63
N VAL A 64 22.74 -11.54 -10.96
CA VAL A 64 23.97 -11.73 -10.17
C VAL A 64 24.57 -10.44 -9.54
N THR A 65 24.01 -9.26 -9.81
CA THR A 65 24.53 -7.97 -9.31
C THR A 65 23.78 -7.37 -8.12
N GLY A 66 22.80 -8.07 -7.54
CA GLY A 66 22.25 -7.72 -6.21
C GLY A 66 21.50 -6.38 -6.09
N GLN A 67 21.09 -5.74 -7.20
CA GLN A 67 20.26 -4.53 -7.14
C GLN A 67 19.00 -4.64 -8.01
N PRO A 68 17.79 -4.55 -7.44
CA PRO A 68 16.58 -4.44 -8.22
C PRO A 68 16.50 -3.02 -8.81
N LYS A 69 16.67 -2.88 -10.13
CA LYS A 69 16.12 -1.73 -10.87
C LYS A 69 14.61 -1.91 -10.95
N GLY A 70 13.94 -1.42 -9.92
CA GLY A 70 12.49 -1.33 -9.90
C GLY A 70 12.00 -0.36 -10.97
N HIS A 71 11.28 -0.84 -11.98
CA HIS A 71 10.45 0.03 -12.82
C HIS A 71 9.09 0.17 -12.15
N PRO A 72 8.48 1.37 -12.11
CA PRO A 72 7.12 1.52 -11.60
C PRO A 72 6.23 0.44 -12.23
N ALA A 73 5.33 -0.15 -11.43
CA ALA A 73 4.33 -1.07 -11.97
C ALA A 73 3.70 -0.41 -13.20
N LYS A 74 3.46 -1.17 -14.28
CA LYS A 74 2.99 -0.59 -15.56
C LYS A 74 1.73 0.27 -15.42
N LEU A 75 1.04 0.17 -14.30
CA LEU A 75 -0.23 0.83 -13.99
C LEU A 75 -0.17 1.72 -12.73
N GLN A 76 0.97 1.86 -12.05
CA GLN A 76 1.06 2.72 -10.86
C GLN A 76 0.66 4.16 -11.21
N PRO A 77 -0.21 4.84 -10.41
CA PRO A 77 -0.52 6.23 -10.64
C PRO A 77 0.76 7.08 -10.67
N ALA A 78 0.95 7.88 -11.72
CA ALA A 78 2.15 8.69 -11.92
C ALA A 78 2.42 9.65 -10.74
N GLN A 79 1.34 10.08 -10.09
CA GLN A 79 1.33 10.84 -8.85
C GLN A 79 2.18 10.20 -7.74
N VAL A 80 2.15 8.87 -7.60
CA VAL A 80 2.96 8.15 -6.60
C VAL A 80 4.43 8.21 -6.98
N GLY A 81 4.76 7.97 -8.25
CA GLY A 81 6.14 8.05 -8.72
C GLY A 81 6.75 9.43 -8.47
N ALA A 82 6.01 10.49 -8.82
CA ALA A 82 6.42 11.87 -8.57
C ALA A 82 6.54 12.19 -7.07
N TRP A 83 5.58 11.75 -6.25
CA TRP A 83 5.61 11.94 -4.80
C TRP A 83 6.81 11.25 -4.15
N VAL A 84 7.08 9.99 -4.51
CA VAL A 84 8.24 9.23 -4.03
C VAL A 84 9.55 9.90 -4.45
N GLN A 85 9.67 10.37 -5.70
CA GLN A 85 10.85 11.09 -6.20
C GLN A 85 11.10 12.41 -5.44
N ARG A 86 10.04 13.08 -4.98
CA ARG A 86 10.11 14.30 -4.17
C ARG A 86 10.22 13.99 -2.68
N ALA A 87 10.85 12.87 -2.32
CA ALA A 87 11.03 12.43 -0.94
C ALA A 87 9.71 12.38 -0.14
N ARG A 88 8.60 12.05 -0.81
CA ARG A 88 7.25 11.97 -0.23
C ARG A 88 6.75 13.31 0.32
N GLN A 89 7.23 14.40 -0.27
CA GLN A 89 6.79 15.75 0.02
C GLN A 89 5.73 16.20 -0.99
N CYS A 90 4.78 17.00 -0.51
CA CYS A 90 3.68 17.60 -1.26
C CYS A 90 2.65 16.59 -1.80
N THR A 91 1.38 16.85 -1.54
CA THR A 91 0.27 16.09 -2.14
C THR A 91 0.15 16.45 -3.63
N PRO A 92 0.14 15.48 -4.55
CA PRO A 92 -0.03 15.73 -5.97
C PRO A 92 -1.44 16.25 -6.27
N ASP A 93 -1.56 17.02 -7.34
CA ASP A 93 -2.86 17.45 -7.82
C ASP A 93 -3.56 16.34 -8.61
N ILE A 94 -4.87 16.18 -8.36
CA ILE A 94 -5.72 15.20 -9.01
C ILE A 94 -6.89 15.98 -9.60
N TRP A 95 -6.78 16.28 -10.90
CA TRP A 95 -7.76 17.06 -11.66
C TRP A 95 -8.88 16.19 -12.22
N ASP A 96 -8.58 14.94 -12.57
CA ASP A 96 -9.56 13.94 -13.02
C ASP A 96 -9.63 12.80 -12.01
N VAL A 97 -10.63 12.89 -11.13
CA VAL A 97 -10.87 11.92 -10.06
C VAL A 97 -11.27 10.56 -10.62
N GLU A 98 -11.99 10.53 -11.74
CA GLU A 98 -12.48 9.29 -12.35
C GLU A 98 -11.34 8.53 -13.05
N ALA A 99 -10.47 9.24 -13.79
CA ALA A 99 -9.26 8.64 -14.34
C ALA A 99 -8.31 8.17 -13.23
N PHE A 100 -8.18 8.93 -12.14
CA PHE A 100 -7.38 8.52 -10.99
C PHE A 100 -7.93 7.26 -10.33
N ARG A 101 -9.25 7.20 -10.07
CA ARG A 101 -9.95 6.00 -9.59
C ARG A 101 -9.62 4.80 -10.46
N LYS A 102 -9.84 4.91 -11.78
CA LYS A 102 -9.59 3.80 -12.71
C LYS A 102 -8.15 3.33 -12.65
N THR A 103 -7.20 4.27 -12.66
CA THR A 103 -5.76 3.96 -12.58
C THR A 103 -5.42 3.27 -11.27
N TRP A 104 -5.97 3.73 -10.15
CA TRP A 104 -5.77 3.08 -8.85
C TRP A 104 -6.34 1.68 -8.81
N THR A 105 -7.57 1.46 -9.32
CA THR A 105 -8.20 0.13 -9.38
C THR A 105 -7.39 -0.83 -10.25
N ASP A 106 -6.94 -0.39 -11.42
CA ASP A 106 -6.13 -1.18 -12.34
C ASP A 106 -4.75 -1.52 -11.72
N TRP A 107 -4.12 -0.56 -11.05
CA TRP A 107 -2.87 -0.77 -10.32
C TRP A 107 -3.02 -1.76 -9.17
N TRP A 108 -4.04 -1.57 -8.32
CA TRP A 108 -4.32 -2.45 -7.19
C TRP A 108 -4.53 -3.89 -7.68
N ARG A 109 -5.33 -4.09 -8.73
CA ARG A 109 -5.49 -5.42 -9.35
C ARG A 109 -4.16 -5.99 -9.86
N ASP A 110 -3.33 -5.19 -10.52
CA ASP A 110 -2.10 -5.69 -11.13
C ASP A 110 -1.06 -6.16 -10.10
N ILE A 111 -0.92 -5.45 -8.97
CA ILE A 111 0.05 -5.81 -7.93
C ILE A 111 -0.41 -7.01 -7.08
N ASN A 112 -1.67 -7.41 -7.19
CA ASN A 112 -2.17 -8.58 -6.47
C ASN A 112 -1.59 -9.90 -7.03
N PRO A 113 -1.53 -10.97 -6.20
CA PRO A 113 -1.04 -12.27 -6.65
C PRO A 113 -1.83 -12.84 -7.84
N PRO A 114 -1.20 -13.67 -8.71
CA PRO A 114 -1.86 -14.25 -9.89
C PRO A 114 -3.19 -14.93 -9.57
N TRP A 115 -3.22 -15.70 -8.48
CA TRP A 115 -4.40 -16.43 -8.02
C TRP A 115 -5.59 -15.51 -7.69
N ARG A 116 -5.29 -14.27 -7.27
CA ARG A 116 -6.31 -13.27 -6.90
C ARG A 116 -6.74 -12.43 -8.11
N LYS A 117 -5.79 -11.95 -8.90
CA LYS A 117 -6.09 -11.03 -10.00
C LYS A 117 -6.68 -11.67 -11.25
N ALA A 118 -6.65 -13.00 -11.37
CA ALA A 118 -7.21 -13.73 -12.50
C ALA A 118 -8.76 -13.77 -12.51
N ILE A 119 -9.42 -13.43 -11.39
CA ILE A 119 -10.87 -13.53 -11.22
C ILE A 119 -11.44 -12.12 -10.94
N THR A 120 -12.63 -11.82 -11.49
CA THR A 120 -13.36 -10.56 -11.26
C THR A 120 -14.77 -10.85 -10.74
N PRO A 121 -15.17 -10.31 -9.57
CA PRO A 121 -14.35 -9.53 -8.63
C PRO A 121 -13.19 -10.35 -8.04
N MET A 122 -12.14 -9.67 -7.55
CA MET A 122 -11.02 -10.36 -6.91
C MET A 122 -11.53 -11.15 -5.69
N PRO A 123 -11.18 -12.44 -5.55
CA PRO A 123 -11.69 -13.26 -4.46
C PRO A 123 -11.10 -12.81 -3.13
N ARG A 124 -11.92 -12.94 -2.07
CA ARG A 124 -11.52 -12.78 -0.67
C ARG A 124 -11.25 -14.15 -0.04
N THR A 125 -10.29 -14.87 -0.61
CA THR A 125 -9.83 -16.19 -0.15
C THR A 125 -8.35 -16.14 0.24
N ASP A 126 -7.92 -17.04 1.11
CA ASP A 126 -6.51 -17.10 1.51
C ASP A 126 -5.62 -17.66 0.38
N GLY A 127 -4.35 -17.27 0.39
CA GLY A 127 -3.36 -17.67 -0.62
C GLY A 127 -1.97 -17.12 -0.27
N ASP A 128 -1.00 -17.34 -1.16
CA ASP A 128 0.35 -16.81 -0.97
C ASP A 128 0.39 -15.29 -1.19
N TRP A 129 0.70 -14.57 -0.12
CA TRP A 129 0.79 -13.10 -0.06
C TRP A 129 2.21 -12.55 -0.26
N VAL A 130 3.21 -13.40 -0.53
CA VAL A 130 4.63 -13.01 -0.60
C VAL A 130 4.89 -11.80 -1.52
N LEU A 131 4.10 -11.66 -2.58
CA LEU A 131 4.23 -10.55 -3.54
C LEU A 131 3.78 -9.20 -2.96
N LEU A 132 2.80 -9.21 -2.05
CA LEU A 132 2.31 -8.04 -1.35
C LEU A 132 3.01 -7.80 -0.01
N ASP A 133 3.68 -8.82 0.55
CA ASP A 133 4.36 -8.76 1.85
C ASP A 133 5.66 -7.94 1.85
N LEU A 134 5.57 -6.70 1.39
CA LEU A 134 6.68 -5.77 1.30
C LEU A 134 6.55 -4.68 2.37
N PRO A 135 7.40 -4.73 3.42
CA PRO A 135 7.43 -3.67 4.42
C PRO A 135 8.03 -2.37 3.89
N GLY A 136 7.83 -1.32 4.67
CA GLY A 136 8.51 -0.05 4.51
C GLY A 136 7.79 0.93 3.60
N PRO A 137 8.41 2.08 3.35
CA PRO A 137 7.76 3.21 2.67
C PRO A 137 7.49 2.98 1.17
N ASN A 138 8.01 1.89 0.60
CA ASN A 138 7.75 1.46 -0.77
C ASN A 138 6.67 0.36 -0.87
N GLY A 139 6.18 -0.10 0.28
CA GLY A 139 5.14 -1.09 0.47
C GLY A 139 3.73 -0.51 0.38
N PHE A 140 2.84 -1.03 1.23
CA PHE A 140 1.43 -0.63 1.32
C PHE A 140 1.19 0.86 1.57
N LEU A 141 2.16 1.58 2.15
CA LEU A 141 2.07 3.03 2.32
C LEU A 141 1.66 3.73 1.01
N ASN A 142 2.22 3.31 -0.12
CA ASN A 142 1.88 3.89 -1.43
C ASN A 142 0.42 3.67 -1.81
N VAL A 143 -0.15 2.51 -1.46
CA VAL A 143 -1.55 2.15 -1.74
C VAL A 143 -2.49 3.00 -0.88
N LEU A 144 -2.20 3.09 0.42
CA LEU A 144 -2.99 3.87 1.37
C LEU A 144 -2.96 5.36 1.01
N VAL A 145 -1.80 5.91 0.69
CA VAL A 145 -1.68 7.32 0.32
C VAL A 145 -2.47 7.66 -0.95
N CYS A 146 -2.54 6.75 -1.93
CA CYS A 146 -3.44 6.95 -3.08
C CYS A 146 -4.91 6.99 -2.69
N LEU A 147 -5.35 6.06 -1.82
CA LEU A 147 -6.72 6.05 -1.32
C LEU A 147 -7.04 7.32 -0.55
N LYS A 148 -6.09 7.84 0.25
CA LYS A 148 -6.22 9.15 0.90
C LYS A 148 -6.42 10.25 -0.13
N TRP A 149 -5.51 10.37 -1.10
CA TRP A 149 -5.61 11.42 -2.12
C TRP A 149 -6.92 11.34 -2.90
N TRP A 150 -7.38 10.13 -3.23
CA TRP A 150 -8.68 9.94 -3.86
C TRP A 150 -9.80 10.47 -2.95
N ARG A 151 -9.85 10.06 -1.67
CA ARG A 151 -10.88 10.53 -0.73
C ARG A 151 -10.94 12.03 -0.60
N GLU A 152 -9.78 12.69 -0.57
CA GLU A 152 -9.66 14.15 -0.40
C GLU A 152 -10.23 14.95 -1.57
N ARG A 153 -10.46 14.31 -2.72
CA ARG A 153 -11.07 14.94 -3.91
C ARG A 153 -12.56 14.66 -4.04
N LEU A 154 -13.13 13.93 -3.09
CA LEU A 154 -14.54 13.60 -3.07
C LEU A 154 -15.30 14.47 -2.07
N GLU A 155 -16.36 15.14 -2.51
CA GLU A 155 -17.28 15.87 -1.62
C GLU A 155 -18.01 14.90 -0.68
N GLN A 156 -18.43 13.76 -1.22
CA GLN A 156 -19.08 12.67 -0.50
C GLN A 156 -18.35 11.36 -0.76
N GLU A 157 -18.39 10.44 0.19
CA GLU A 157 -17.81 9.12 -0.01
C GLU A 157 -18.48 8.39 -1.18
N LEU A 158 -17.67 7.75 -2.02
CA LEU A 158 -18.14 6.91 -3.12
C LEU A 158 -18.06 5.42 -2.74
N PRO A 159 -19.04 4.59 -3.12
CA PRO A 159 -18.98 3.14 -2.91
C PRO A 159 -17.68 2.50 -3.42
N ALA A 160 -17.20 2.91 -4.60
CA ALA A 160 -15.95 2.40 -5.17
C ALA A 160 -14.71 2.73 -4.32
N TRP A 161 -14.69 3.87 -3.63
CA TRP A 161 -13.62 4.20 -2.71
C TRP A 161 -13.68 3.31 -1.47
N ARG A 162 -14.88 3.15 -0.88
CA ARG A 162 -15.12 2.28 0.27
C ARG A 162 -14.73 0.83 -0.03
N GLU A 163 -15.14 0.29 -1.18
CA GLU A 163 -14.74 -1.04 -1.64
C GLU A 163 -13.21 -1.19 -1.72
N GLY A 164 -12.51 -0.16 -2.20
CA GLY A 164 -11.05 -0.14 -2.24
C GLY A 164 -10.41 -0.18 -0.85
N VAL A 165 -10.93 0.62 0.09
CA VAL A 165 -10.46 0.64 1.49
C VAL A 165 -10.69 -0.71 2.18
N GLU A 166 -11.89 -1.27 2.02
CA GLU A 166 -12.26 -2.57 2.61
C GLU A 166 -11.44 -3.73 2.02
N ASP A 167 -11.17 -3.69 0.71
CA ASP A 167 -10.37 -4.72 0.06
C ASP A 167 -8.90 -4.71 0.54
N VAL A 168 -8.31 -3.52 0.66
CA VAL A 168 -6.93 -3.37 1.18
C VAL A 168 -6.86 -3.73 2.67
N LEU A 169 -7.85 -3.33 3.46
CA LEU A 169 -7.96 -3.73 4.88
C LEU A 169 -8.01 -5.25 5.01
N TRP A 170 -8.90 -5.89 4.25
CA TRP A 170 -9.04 -7.34 4.27
C TRP A 170 -7.71 -8.04 3.91
N VAL A 171 -6.96 -7.56 2.93
CA VAL A 171 -5.63 -8.11 2.60
C VAL A 171 -4.66 -7.98 3.77
N LEU A 172 -4.57 -6.80 4.40
CA LEU A 172 -3.65 -6.58 5.52
C LEU A 172 -4.04 -7.39 6.77
N GLU A 173 -5.32 -7.69 6.96
CA GLU A 173 -5.79 -8.60 7.99
C GLU A 173 -5.36 -10.04 7.72
N ARG A 174 -5.46 -10.50 6.45
CA ARG A 174 -5.00 -11.85 6.05
C ARG A 174 -3.50 -12.03 6.05
N MET A 175 -2.73 -10.96 5.89
CA MET A 175 -1.27 -11.03 5.97
C MET A 175 -0.75 -11.09 7.42
N ASN A 176 -1.56 -10.68 8.40
CA ASN A 176 -1.19 -10.62 9.81
C ASN A 176 -1.79 -11.73 10.68
N GLY A 177 -2.78 -12.47 10.17
CA GLY A 177 -3.41 -13.62 10.84
C GLY A 177 -2.70 -14.93 10.54
#